data_AF-A0AAJ2VVA8-F1
#
_entry.id   AF-A0AAJ2VVA8-F1
#
_cell.length_a   1.000
_cell.length_b   1.000
_cell.length_c   1.000
_cell.angle_alpha   90.00
_cell.angle_beta   90.00
_cell.angle_gamma   90.00
#
_symmetry.space_group_name_H-M   'P 1'
#
loop_
_entity.id
_entity.type
_entity.pdbx_description
1 polymer ?
#
loop_
_entity_poly.entity_id
_entity_poly.type
_entity_poly.pdbx_seq_one_letter_code
_entity_poly.pdbx_strand_id
1 'polypeptide(L)'
;MKNNIFISIASYRDTELIPTLDSLLNMSSQTSRLHVVVCWQDEGNLSEFEQAGILLRADGMVGEFPVFRASIQGTTIDVISVHYTQSRGAGFARHLCETRYDNEAYFLQIDSHCRFVSGWDDKMIAMLENLRVQSVRPVLSTYPPDYQPGPPEIRSEFLSRLVFKAFTQEGFSMQTSVPVRAERPLRNCYLAGGFIFADGHFVKNVPSDPNIFFYGEEISMAVRAFTHGYDAYTPHTFLLWHCYGRRDKPKVWYDHNNQAKEKGEVRRAWWEWDQASKSRVAALLTSGVTSDTKWLGSMRTLQDFCYASGLCFLTRRVHPDVISKKCSYFDVQDVDYDNWQTNLITP
;
A
#
# COMPACT_ATOMS: atom_id res chain seq x y z
N MET A 1 -5.42 -9.04 25.23
CA MET A 1 -5.05 -7.80 24.51
C MET A 1 -6.08 -7.58 23.41
N LYS A 2 -6.39 -6.33 23.03
CA LYS A 2 -7.26 -6.08 21.88
C LYS A 2 -6.48 -6.49 20.62
N ASN A 3 -6.99 -7.44 19.84
CA ASN A 3 -6.35 -7.90 18.59
C ASN A 3 -7.14 -7.41 17.36
N ASN A 4 -7.79 -6.24 17.50
CA ASN A 4 -8.59 -5.68 16.42
C ASN A 4 -7.70 -5.26 15.26
N ILE A 5 -8.22 -5.40 14.04
CA ILE A 5 -7.50 -5.09 12.80
C ILE A 5 -8.28 -4.00 12.07
N PHE A 6 -7.63 -2.85 11.87
CA PHE A 6 -8.11 -1.82 10.95
C PHE A 6 -7.70 -2.19 9.53
N ILE A 7 -8.66 -2.25 8.62
CA ILE A 7 -8.45 -2.68 7.23
C ILE A 7 -8.82 -1.53 6.31
N SER A 8 -7.85 -1.01 5.57
CA SER A 8 -8.03 0.08 4.60
C SER A 8 -8.05 -0.48 3.17
N ILE A 9 -9.13 -0.21 2.44
CA ILE A 9 -9.32 -0.63 1.05
C ILE A 9 -9.65 0.59 0.20
N ALA A 10 -8.76 0.93 -0.74
CA ALA A 10 -9.08 1.89 -1.79
C ALA A 10 -9.64 1.13 -3.00
N SER A 11 -10.86 1.49 -3.42
CA SER A 11 -11.51 0.91 -4.60
C SER A 11 -11.81 2.02 -5.60
N TYR A 12 -11.48 1.79 -6.87
CA TYR A 12 -11.83 2.68 -7.98
C TYR A 12 -12.52 1.85 -9.06
N ARG A 13 -13.85 1.98 -9.13
CA ARG A 13 -14.73 1.31 -10.10
C ARG A 13 -14.37 -0.17 -10.30
N ASP A 14 -14.15 -0.86 -9.19
CA ASP A 14 -13.56 -2.19 -9.20
C ASP A 14 -14.60 -3.28 -8.89
N THR A 15 -14.89 -4.08 -9.91
CA THR A 15 -15.85 -5.19 -9.82
C THR A 15 -15.38 -6.31 -8.87
N GLU A 16 -14.10 -6.34 -8.50
CA GLU A 16 -13.56 -7.33 -7.57
C GLU A 16 -13.66 -6.92 -6.10
N LEU A 17 -14.18 -5.73 -5.78
CA LEU A 17 -14.33 -5.27 -4.40
C LEU A 17 -15.21 -6.21 -3.57
N ILE A 18 -16.40 -6.53 -4.06
CA ILE A 18 -17.34 -7.42 -3.36
C ILE A 18 -16.73 -8.83 -3.17
N PRO A 19 -16.16 -9.49 -4.20
CA PRO A 19 -15.42 -10.74 -4.02
C PRO A 19 -14.26 -10.65 -3.01
N THR A 20 -13.58 -9.50 -2.95
CA THR A 20 -12.50 -9.28 -1.96
C THR A 20 -13.05 -9.22 -0.54
N LEU A 21 -14.16 -8.50 -0.32
CA LEU A 21 -14.84 -8.45 0.99
C LEU A 21 -15.36 -9.83 1.41
N ASP A 22 -15.97 -10.57 0.48
CA ASP A 22 -16.45 -11.94 0.74
C ASP A 22 -15.30 -12.87 1.15
N SER A 23 -14.20 -12.87 0.38
CA SER A 23 -13.02 -13.66 0.73
C SER A 23 -12.38 -13.22 2.05
N LEU A 24 -12.36 -11.91 2.35
CA LEU A 24 -11.81 -11.38 3.60
C LEU A 24 -12.58 -11.89 4.82
N LEU A 25 -13.92 -11.86 4.75
CA LEU A 25 -14.82 -12.28 5.81
C LEU A 25 -14.83 -13.81 5.97
N ASN A 26 -15.08 -14.55 4.89
CA ASN A 26 -15.24 -16.01 4.93
C ASN A 26 -13.94 -16.75 5.28
N MET A 27 -12.79 -16.14 5.01
CA MET A 27 -11.49 -16.74 5.28
C MET A 27 -10.86 -16.23 6.59
N SER A 28 -11.53 -15.36 7.35
CA SER A 28 -11.05 -14.87 8.65
C SER A 28 -11.26 -15.91 9.75
N SER A 29 -10.34 -15.97 10.71
CA SER A 29 -10.47 -16.79 11.93
C SER A 29 -11.43 -16.16 12.94
N GLN A 30 -11.55 -14.83 12.94
CA GLN A 30 -12.41 -14.10 13.86
C GLN A 30 -12.86 -12.76 13.25
N THR A 31 -14.02 -12.77 12.60
CA THR A 31 -14.62 -11.58 11.96
C THR A 31 -14.93 -10.44 12.94
N SER A 32 -15.29 -10.76 14.18
CA SER A 32 -15.67 -9.75 15.19
C SER A 32 -14.57 -8.76 15.59
N ARG A 33 -13.33 -8.97 15.15
CA ARG A 33 -12.19 -8.07 15.42
C ARG A 33 -11.85 -7.16 14.24
N LEU A 34 -12.57 -7.29 13.12
CA LEU A 34 -12.28 -6.59 11.89
C LEU A 34 -13.06 -5.27 11.85
N HIS A 35 -12.35 -4.19 11.54
CA HIS A 35 -12.94 -2.91 11.16
C HIS A 35 -12.45 -2.60 9.74
N VAL A 36 -13.34 -2.76 8.76
CA VAL A 36 -13.06 -2.54 7.34
C VAL A 36 -13.52 -1.16 6.95
N VAL A 37 -12.66 -0.40 6.28
CA VAL A 37 -12.98 0.91 5.72
C VAL A 37 -12.65 0.90 4.24
N VAL A 38 -13.67 1.14 3.43
CA VAL A 38 -13.58 1.19 1.98
C VAL A 38 -13.76 2.64 1.53
N CYS A 39 -12.75 3.21 0.89
CA CYS A 39 -12.93 4.40 0.07
C CYS A 39 -13.42 3.92 -1.31
N TRP A 40 -14.73 3.96 -1.50
CA TRP A 40 -15.40 3.46 -2.70
C TRP A 40 -15.60 4.60 -3.69
N GLN A 41 -14.74 4.62 -4.73
CA GLN A 41 -14.76 5.64 -5.78
C GLN A 41 -15.53 5.11 -6.99
N ASP A 42 -16.83 5.39 -7.03
CA ASP A 42 -17.76 4.84 -8.02
C ASP A 42 -18.93 5.80 -8.30
N GLU A 43 -20.02 5.33 -8.93
CA GLU A 43 -21.20 6.13 -9.30
C GLU A 43 -22.15 6.41 -8.11
N GLY A 44 -21.90 5.83 -6.93
CA GLY A 44 -22.71 6.05 -5.73
C GLY A 44 -23.95 5.15 -5.61
N ASN A 45 -24.11 4.16 -6.49
CA ASN A 45 -25.18 3.17 -6.42
C ASN A 45 -24.84 1.99 -5.49
N LEU A 46 -25.37 2.00 -4.27
CA LEU A 46 -25.08 1.00 -3.23
C LEU A 46 -25.66 -0.41 -3.51
N SER A 47 -26.41 -0.61 -4.60
CA SER A 47 -27.10 -1.87 -4.87
C SER A 47 -26.17 -3.09 -4.95
N GLU A 48 -24.90 -2.92 -5.35
CA GLU A 48 -23.93 -4.03 -5.36
C GLU A 48 -23.62 -4.56 -3.94
N PHE A 49 -23.58 -3.68 -2.94
CA PHE A 49 -23.40 -4.08 -1.54
C PHE A 49 -24.66 -4.78 -1.02
N GLU A 50 -25.84 -4.25 -1.32
CA GLU A 50 -27.11 -4.83 -0.89
C GLU A 50 -27.33 -6.24 -1.48
N GLN A 51 -27.01 -6.42 -2.77
CA GLN A 51 -27.06 -7.73 -3.45
C GLN A 51 -26.07 -8.73 -2.83
N ALA A 52 -24.95 -8.25 -2.31
CA ALA A 52 -23.99 -9.04 -1.54
C ALA A 52 -24.40 -9.28 -0.08
N GLY A 53 -25.58 -8.80 0.35
CA GLY A 53 -26.04 -8.91 1.74
C GLY A 53 -25.41 -7.91 2.71
N ILE A 54 -24.65 -6.93 2.21
CA ILE A 54 -24.04 -5.86 3.01
C ILE A 54 -25.04 -4.69 3.08
N LEU A 55 -25.89 -4.72 4.11
CA LEU A 55 -26.93 -3.71 4.31
C LEU A 55 -26.37 -2.42 4.91
N LEU A 56 -25.98 -1.51 4.03
CA LEU A 56 -25.41 -0.21 4.38
C LEU A 56 -26.48 0.76 4.93
N ARG A 57 -26.09 1.58 5.92
CA ARG A 57 -26.90 2.63 6.53
C ARG A 57 -26.07 3.90 6.64
N ALA A 58 -26.67 5.07 6.42
CA ALA A 58 -25.94 6.34 6.51
C ALA A 58 -25.33 6.53 7.92
N ASP A 59 -24.06 6.92 7.99
CA ASP A 59 -23.25 7.08 9.21
C ASP A 59 -22.38 8.35 9.15
N GLY A 60 -22.95 9.45 8.70
CA GLY A 60 -22.29 10.76 8.68
C GLY A 60 -21.43 11.01 7.44
N MET A 61 -20.34 11.76 7.62
CA MET A 61 -19.52 12.30 6.54
C MET A 61 -18.02 12.23 6.89
N VAL A 62 -17.17 12.00 5.90
CA VAL A 62 -15.73 12.28 5.95
C VAL A 62 -15.45 13.41 4.97
N GLY A 63 -15.17 14.61 5.51
CA GLY A 63 -15.11 15.82 4.70
C GLY A 63 -16.45 16.07 4.00
N GLU A 64 -16.44 16.05 2.68
CA GLU A 64 -17.62 16.22 1.82
C GLU A 64 -18.26 14.90 1.38
N PHE A 65 -17.71 13.75 1.78
CA PHE A 65 -18.13 12.44 1.29
C PHE A 65 -19.03 11.71 2.30
N PRO A 66 -20.20 11.20 1.89
CA PRO A 66 -21.06 10.42 2.77
C PRO A 66 -20.39 9.11 3.17
N VAL A 67 -20.61 8.74 4.43
CA VAL A 67 -20.19 7.45 4.97
C VAL A 67 -21.43 6.59 5.16
N PHE A 68 -21.31 5.33 4.78
CA PHE A 68 -22.30 4.31 5.08
C PHE A 68 -21.67 3.20 5.90
N ARG A 69 -22.40 2.66 6.86
CA ARG A 69 -21.94 1.63 7.78
C ARG A 69 -22.81 0.38 7.67
N ALA A 70 -22.18 -0.78 7.74
CA ALA A 70 -22.82 -2.06 7.94
C ALA A 70 -22.13 -2.82 9.08
N SER A 71 -22.87 -3.76 9.67
CA SER A 71 -22.32 -4.77 10.58
C SER A 71 -22.70 -6.15 10.04
N ILE A 72 -21.69 -6.97 9.76
CA ILE A 72 -21.86 -8.31 9.20
C ILE A 72 -20.95 -9.29 9.93
N GLN A 73 -21.53 -10.35 10.50
CA GLN A 73 -20.77 -11.35 11.28
C GLN A 73 -19.90 -10.73 12.40
N GLY A 74 -20.31 -9.59 12.96
CA GLY A 74 -19.54 -8.84 13.96
C GLY A 74 -18.43 -7.94 13.40
N THR A 75 -18.13 -7.99 12.10
CA THR A 75 -17.26 -7.03 11.41
C THR A 75 -17.99 -5.70 11.23
N THR A 76 -17.32 -4.58 11.55
CA THR A 76 -17.78 -3.25 11.14
C THR A 76 -17.23 -2.93 9.76
N ILE A 77 -18.10 -2.53 8.83
CA ILE A 77 -17.71 -2.07 7.49
C ILE A 77 -18.19 -0.64 7.31
N ASP A 78 -17.25 0.29 7.13
CA ASP A 78 -17.51 1.67 6.73
C ASP A 78 -17.18 1.84 5.24
N VAL A 79 -18.09 2.46 4.49
CA VAL A 79 -17.94 2.77 3.08
C VAL A 79 -18.01 4.29 2.93
N ILE A 80 -16.87 4.90 2.64
CA ILE A 80 -16.77 6.31 2.27
C ILE A 80 -17.07 6.38 0.77
N SER A 81 -18.24 6.90 0.41
CA SER A 81 -18.70 6.96 -0.96
C SER A 81 -18.21 8.24 -1.63
N VAL A 82 -17.32 8.07 -2.61
CA VAL A 82 -16.73 9.16 -3.41
C VAL A 82 -17.21 8.99 -4.84
N HIS A 83 -17.81 10.02 -5.45
CA HIS A 83 -18.12 9.91 -6.87
C HIS A 83 -16.81 9.78 -7.67
N TYR A 84 -16.70 8.86 -8.64
CA TYR A 84 -15.43 8.58 -9.32
C TYR A 84 -14.78 9.83 -9.96
N THR A 85 -15.58 10.80 -10.41
CA THR A 85 -15.10 12.08 -10.96
C THR A 85 -14.46 13.01 -9.92
N GLN A 86 -14.70 12.77 -8.63
CA GLN A 86 -14.09 13.49 -7.50
C GLN A 86 -12.80 12.85 -7.01
N SER A 87 -12.41 11.69 -7.55
CA SER A 87 -11.16 11.01 -7.20
C SER A 87 -9.94 11.92 -7.38
N ARG A 88 -8.95 11.74 -6.51
CA ARG A 88 -7.66 12.45 -6.57
C ARG A 88 -6.48 11.48 -6.55
N GLY A 89 -6.73 10.21 -6.85
CA GLY A 89 -5.72 9.14 -6.85
C GLY A 89 -5.70 8.27 -5.59
N ALA A 90 -4.76 7.33 -5.56
CA ALA A 90 -4.64 6.29 -4.54
C ALA A 90 -4.26 6.85 -3.17
N GLY A 91 -3.32 7.79 -3.08
CA GLY A 91 -2.93 8.42 -1.82
C GLY A 91 -4.08 9.14 -1.13
N PHE A 92 -4.92 9.84 -1.91
CA PHE A 92 -6.16 10.45 -1.44
C PHE A 92 -7.15 9.42 -0.88
N ALA A 93 -7.43 8.36 -1.65
CA ALA A 93 -8.39 7.34 -1.24
C ALA A 93 -7.96 6.62 0.04
N ARG A 94 -6.67 6.26 0.14
CA ARG A 94 -6.11 5.62 1.34
C ARG A 94 -6.11 6.57 2.54
N HIS A 95 -5.79 7.84 2.34
CA HIS A 95 -5.87 8.85 3.39
C HIS A 95 -7.29 9.00 3.94
N LEU A 96 -8.32 8.99 3.07
CA LEU A 96 -9.71 9.01 3.51
C LEU A 96 -10.05 7.82 4.42
N CYS A 97 -9.64 6.61 4.04
CA CYS A 97 -9.83 5.43 4.88
C CYS A 97 -9.18 5.65 6.25
N GLU A 98 -7.92 6.06 6.29
CA GLU A 98 -7.15 6.25 7.53
C GLU A 98 -7.78 7.23 8.52
N THR A 99 -8.63 8.17 8.07
CA THR A 99 -9.38 9.06 8.98
C THR A 99 -10.36 8.34 9.91
N ARG A 100 -10.67 7.08 9.60
CA ARG A 100 -11.56 6.20 10.37
C ARG A 100 -10.81 5.26 11.32
N TYR A 101 -9.48 5.30 11.34
CA TYR A 101 -8.68 4.52 12.28
C TYR A 101 -9.02 4.89 13.73
N ASP A 102 -9.39 3.90 14.54
CA ASP A 102 -9.84 4.07 15.93
C ASP A 102 -8.96 3.28 16.91
N ASN A 103 -7.64 3.39 16.74
CA ASN A 103 -6.65 2.80 17.63
C ASN A 103 -6.68 1.27 17.67
N GLU A 104 -7.09 0.62 16.58
CA GLU A 104 -6.96 -0.83 16.41
C GLU A 104 -5.50 -1.24 16.58
N ALA A 105 -5.29 -2.47 17.05
CA ALA A 105 -3.96 -2.96 17.38
C ALA A 105 -3.12 -3.24 16.13
N TYR A 106 -3.76 -3.69 15.05
CA TYR A 106 -3.11 -3.99 13.78
C TYR A 106 -3.73 -3.18 12.64
N PHE A 107 -2.93 -2.97 11.61
CA PHE A 107 -3.31 -2.32 10.37
C PHE A 107 -3.07 -3.25 9.19
N LEU A 108 -4.06 -3.35 8.30
CA LEU A 108 -3.96 -3.99 6.99
C LEU A 108 -4.37 -3.00 5.91
N GLN A 109 -3.47 -2.72 4.95
CA GLN A 109 -3.82 -2.06 3.70
C GLN A 109 -3.81 -3.06 2.57
N ILE A 110 -4.87 -3.06 1.75
CA ILE A 110 -4.96 -3.89 0.54
C ILE A 110 -5.60 -3.12 -0.62
N ASP A 111 -5.34 -3.59 -1.83
CA ASP A 111 -6.15 -3.22 -2.99
C ASP A 111 -7.49 -3.97 -2.99
N SER A 112 -8.48 -3.44 -3.73
CA SER A 112 -9.85 -3.98 -3.82
C SER A 112 -10.02 -5.26 -4.64
N HIS A 113 -8.94 -5.96 -4.99
CA HIS A 113 -8.94 -7.17 -5.82
C HIS A 113 -7.96 -8.19 -5.26
N CYS A 114 -8.33 -8.73 -4.10
CA CYS A 114 -7.54 -9.71 -3.35
C CYS A 114 -8.33 -10.98 -3.04
N ARG A 115 -7.62 -12.09 -2.78
CA ARG A 115 -8.15 -13.33 -2.21
C ARG A 115 -7.33 -13.75 -1.02
N PHE A 116 -7.96 -14.14 0.08
CA PHE A 116 -7.28 -14.48 1.31
C PHE A 116 -7.10 -16.00 1.49
N VAL A 117 -6.02 -16.38 2.18
CA VAL A 117 -5.88 -17.75 2.70
C VAL A 117 -6.80 -17.96 3.90
N SER A 118 -7.13 -19.21 4.23
CA SER A 118 -7.92 -19.51 5.42
C SER A 118 -7.13 -19.15 6.68
N GLY A 119 -7.79 -18.43 7.59
CA GLY A 119 -7.21 -17.89 8.82
C GLY A 119 -6.11 -16.85 8.56
N TRP A 120 -6.25 -16.04 7.51
CA TRP A 120 -5.24 -15.06 7.11
C TRP A 120 -4.83 -14.10 8.23
N ASP A 121 -5.79 -13.72 9.06
CA ASP A 121 -5.69 -12.74 10.12
C ASP A 121 -4.82 -13.25 11.28
N ASP A 122 -5.06 -14.47 11.75
CA ASP A 122 -4.19 -15.12 12.75
C ASP A 122 -2.79 -15.38 12.20
N LYS A 123 -2.67 -15.75 10.91
CA LYS A 123 -1.37 -15.96 10.25
C LYS A 123 -0.56 -14.66 10.15
N MET A 124 -1.20 -13.56 9.77
CA MET A 124 -0.56 -12.25 9.69
C MET A 124 -0.11 -11.77 11.07
N ILE A 125 -0.99 -11.84 12.08
CA ILE A 125 -0.67 -11.48 13.46
C ILE A 125 0.50 -12.33 13.97
N ALA A 126 0.41 -13.66 13.87
CA ALA A 126 1.46 -14.55 14.36
C ALA A 126 2.81 -14.27 13.68
N MET A 127 2.82 -14.02 12.37
CA MET A 127 4.05 -13.69 11.64
C MET A 127 4.65 -12.35 12.10
N LEU A 128 3.81 -11.33 12.32
CA LEU A 128 4.24 -10.02 12.78
C LEU A 128 4.78 -10.07 14.23
N GLU A 129 4.09 -10.79 15.11
CA GLU A 129 4.50 -10.97 16.52
C GLU A 129 5.80 -11.75 16.64
N ASN A 130 5.99 -12.80 15.82
CA ASN A 130 7.25 -13.56 15.80
C ASN A 130 8.45 -12.70 15.37
N LEU A 131 8.23 -11.69 14.51
CA LEU A 131 9.28 -10.75 14.11
C LEU A 131 9.71 -9.81 15.24
N ARG A 132 8.92 -9.66 16.31
CA ARG A 132 9.24 -8.74 17.41
C ARG A 132 10.51 -9.09 18.16
N VAL A 133 10.96 -10.35 18.10
CA VAL A 133 12.23 -10.79 18.68
C VAL A 133 13.43 -10.05 18.06
N GLN A 134 13.31 -9.62 16.80
CA GLN A 134 14.40 -8.96 16.05
C GLN A 134 14.06 -7.55 15.56
N SER A 135 12.80 -7.13 15.67
CA SER A 135 12.34 -5.83 15.16
C SER A 135 11.27 -5.22 16.05
N VAL A 136 11.49 -3.99 16.51
CA VAL A 136 10.53 -3.31 17.39
C VAL A 136 9.26 -2.91 16.62
N ARG A 137 9.37 -2.60 15.33
CA ARG A 137 8.27 -2.12 14.48
C ARG A 137 8.25 -2.84 13.13
N PRO A 138 7.98 -4.15 13.10
CA PRO A 138 7.97 -4.92 11.86
C PRO A 138 6.81 -4.48 10.96
N VAL A 139 7.00 -4.62 9.65
CA VAL A 139 5.96 -4.41 8.62
C VAL A 139 6.07 -5.54 7.61
N LEU A 140 4.98 -6.25 7.37
CA LEU A 140 4.89 -7.27 6.33
C LEU A 140 4.40 -6.62 5.03
N SER A 141 5.17 -6.75 3.96
CA SER A 141 4.79 -6.21 2.65
C SER A 141 5.55 -6.88 1.52
N THR A 142 4.86 -7.10 0.41
CA THR A 142 5.43 -7.56 -0.87
C THR A 142 4.36 -7.46 -1.95
N TYR A 143 4.72 -7.73 -3.21
CA TYR A 143 3.74 -8.07 -4.24
C TYR A 143 3.19 -9.48 -4.01
N PRO A 144 1.91 -9.62 -3.62
CA PRO A 144 1.30 -10.94 -3.41
C PRO A 144 1.31 -11.77 -4.71
N PRO A 145 1.25 -13.10 -4.63
CA PRO A 145 1.10 -13.93 -5.82
C PRO A 145 -0.17 -13.57 -6.60
N ASP A 146 -0.10 -13.75 -7.91
CA ASP A 146 -1.23 -13.46 -8.82
C ASP A 146 -2.40 -14.43 -8.60
N TYR A 147 -3.62 -13.93 -8.76
CA TYR A 147 -4.77 -14.76 -9.11
C TYR A 147 -5.51 -14.21 -10.32
N GLN A 148 -6.10 -15.11 -11.10
CA GLN A 148 -6.94 -14.78 -12.25
C GLN A 148 -8.40 -15.09 -11.90
N PRO A 149 -9.27 -14.07 -11.85
CA PRO A 149 -10.71 -14.26 -11.63
C PRO A 149 -11.31 -15.10 -12.75
N GLY A 150 -12.24 -15.99 -12.41
CA GLY A 150 -13.00 -16.77 -13.38
C GLY A 150 -13.47 -18.10 -12.79
N PRO A 151 -14.29 -18.87 -13.53
CA PRO A 151 -14.55 -20.28 -13.25
C PRO A 151 -13.73 -21.17 -14.21
N PRO A 152 -12.62 -21.80 -13.78
CA PRO A 152 -12.06 -21.81 -12.43
C PRO A 152 -11.17 -20.58 -12.13
N GLU A 153 -11.06 -20.24 -10.85
CA GLU A 153 -10.12 -19.23 -10.38
C GLU A 153 -8.73 -19.87 -10.34
N ILE A 154 -7.73 -19.20 -10.94
CA ILE A 154 -6.37 -19.72 -11.01
C ILE A 154 -5.50 -18.90 -10.05
N ARG A 155 -4.77 -19.58 -9.18
CA ARG A 155 -3.90 -18.94 -8.18
C ARG A 155 -2.45 -19.36 -8.40
N SER A 156 -1.55 -18.37 -8.36
CA SER A 156 -0.12 -18.63 -8.42
C SER A 156 0.41 -19.19 -7.10
N GLU A 157 1.39 -20.07 -7.18
CA GLU A 157 1.98 -20.79 -6.04
C GLU A 157 3.45 -20.41 -5.79
N PHE A 158 3.84 -19.17 -6.11
CA PHE A 158 5.15 -18.65 -5.70
C PHE A 158 5.02 -17.38 -4.88
N LEU A 159 5.89 -17.25 -3.87
CA LEU A 159 6.07 -16.00 -3.15
C LEU A 159 7.09 -15.14 -3.88
N SER A 160 6.97 -13.83 -3.76
CA SER A 160 7.88 -12.89 -4.39
C SER A 160 8.42 -11.89 -3.37
N ARG A 161 9.63 -11.39 -3.61
CA ARG A 161 10.26 -10.31 -2.86
C ARG A 161 10.44 -9.10 -3.76
N LEU A 162 10.09 -7.93 -3.25
CA LEU A 162 10.33 -6.66 -3.93
C LEU A 162 11.82 -6.41 -4.11
N VAL A 163 12.20 -5.99 -5.32
CA VAL A 163 13.56 -5.63 -5.71
C VAL A 163 13.53 -4.39 -6.60
N PHE A 164 14.65 -3.69 -6.67
CA PHE A 164 14.82 -2.58 -7.59
C PHE A 164 14.72 -3.04 -9.05
N LYS A 165 13.99 -2.27 -9.86
CA LYS A 165 13.89 -2.45 -11.31
C LYS A 165 14.73 -1.41 -12.06
N ALA A 166 14.43 -0.14 -11.84
CA ALA A 166 15.06 0.99 -12.54
C ALA A 166 14.74 2.30 -11.80
N PHE A 167 15.43 3.39 -12.15
CA PHE A 167 14.97 4.74 -11.80
C PHE A 167 13.98 5.25 -12.85
N THR A 168 13.01 6.04 -12.39
CA THR A 168 12.11 6.80 -13.27
C THR A 168 12.82 8.01 -13.86
N GLN A 169 12.20 8.66 -14.85
CA GLN A 169 12.72 9.91 -15.41
C GLN A 169 12.83 11.00 -14.33
N GLU A 170 11.90 10.98 -13.38
CA GLU A 170 11.83 11.92 -12.25
C GLU A 170 12.81 11.57 -11.12
N GLY A 171 13.46 10.39 -11.16
CA GLY A 171 14.60 10.04 -10.30
C GLY A 171 14.27 9.21 -9.05
N PHE A 172 13.05 8.70 -8.94
CA PHE A 172 12.69 7.75 -7.87
C PHE A 172 12.71 6.31 -8.37
N SER A 173 12.80 5.34 -7.45
CA SER A 173 12.95 3.93 -7.84
C SER A 173 11.62 3.33 -8.27
N MET A 174 11.68 2.45 -9.26
CA MET A 174 10.65 1.47 -9.59
C MET A 174 10.99 0.13 -8.94
N GLN A 175 9.96 -0.56 -8.49
CA GLN A 175 10.07 -1.90 -7.95
C GLN A 175 9.58 -2.92 -8.98
N THR A 176 10.10 -4.13 -8.86
CA THR A 176 9.55 -5.36 -9.42
C THR A 176 9.68 -6.44 -8.35
N SER A 177 9.37 -7.68 -8.66
CA SER A 177 9.59 -8.77 -7.73
C SER A 177 10.30 -9.95 -8.37
N VAL A 178 10.99 -10.71 -7.53
CA VAL A 178 11.62 -11.99 -7.90
C VAL A 178 11.04 -13.09 -7.02
N PRO A 179 10.83 -14.31 -7.56
CA PRO A 179 10.41 -15.44 -6.75
C PRO A 179 11.38 -15.71 -5.60
N VAL A 180 10.85 -16.04 -4.43
CA VAL A 180 11.63 -16.40 -3.24
C VAL A 180 11.04 -17.62 -2.55
N ARG A 181 11.92 -18.38 -1.89
CA ARG A 181 11.57 -19.42 -0.95
C ARG A 181 12.39 -19.22 0.30
N ALA A 182 11.73 -19.11 1.45
CA ALA A 182 12.38 -18.89 2.73
C ALA A 182 11.58 -19.58 3.85
N GLU A 183 12.26 -19.92 4.93
CA GLU A 183 11.65 -20.52 6.13
C GLU A 183 11.20 -19.46 7.15
N ARG A 184 11.63 -18.21 6.96
CA ARG A 184 11.32 -17.06 7.81
C ARG A 184 11.17 -15.80 6.96
N PRO A 185 10.46 -14.75 7.42
CA PRO A 185 10.29 -13.53 6.65
C PRO A 185 11.64 -12.91 6.28
N LEU A 186 11.76 -12.44 5.04
CA LEU A 186 13.01 -11.87 4.51
C LEU A 186 13.02 -10.37 4.70
N ARG A 187 14.13 -9.83 5.19
CA ARG A 187 14.32 -8.40 5.33
C ARG A 187 14.22 -7.66 3.97
N ASN A 188 13.62 -6.48 3.96
CA ASN A 188 13.44 -5.66 2.76
C ASN A 188 13.54 -4.15 3.08
N CYS A 189 13.76 -3.32 2.06
CA CYS A 189 13.68 -1.86 2.13
C CYS A 189 12.41 -1.30 1.47
N TYR A 190 11.68 -2.10 0.70
CA TYR A 190 10.52 -1.65 -0.07
C TYR A 190 9.20 -2.10 0.56
N LEU A 191 8.16 -1.32 0.31
CA LEU A 191 6.76 -1.65 0.61
C LEU A 191 5.98 -1.68 -0.70
N ALA A 192 4.98 -2.57 -0.79
CA ALA A 192 3.99 -2.60 -1.84
C ALA A 192 2.70 -1.95 -1.32
N GLY A 193 2.16 -0.98 -2.05
CA GLY A 193 0.97 -0.23 -1.64
C GLY A 193 -0.26 -1.14 -1.52
N GLY A 194 -0.37 -2.14 -2.39
CA GLY A 194 -1.48 -3.09 -2.42
C GLY A 194 -1.45 -4.18 -1.34
N PHE A 195 -0.40 -4.23 -0.49
CA PHE A 195 -0.37 -5.11 0.67
C PHE A 195 0.62 -4.63 1.74
N ILE A 196 0.10 -4.15 2.87
CA ILE A 196 0.88 -3.75 4.05
C ILE A 196 0.19 -4.26 5.30
N PHE A 197 0.87 -5.04 6.13
CA PHE A 197 0.39 -5.44 7.46
C PHE A 197 1.38 -5.02 8.55
N ALA A 198 0.91 -4.28 9.55
CA ALA A 198 1.74 -3.68 10.59
C ALA A 198 0.96 -3.46 11.91
N ASP A 199 1.64 -2.93 12.92
CA ASP A 199 0.98 -2.33 14.08
C ASP A 199 0.04 -1.19 13.66
N GLY A 200 -1.09 -1.04 14.34
CA GLY A 200 -2.09 -0.02 14.02
C GLY A 200 -1.56 1.41 14.08
N HIS A 201 -0.59 1.68 14.96
CA HIS A 201 0.08 2.98 15.03
C HIS A 201 0.86 3.34 13.74
N PHE A 202 1.03 2.40 12.80
CA PHE A 202 1.52 2.67 11.45
C PHE A 202 0.69 3.74 10.75
N VAL A 203 -0.64 3.70 10.89
CA VAL A 203 -1.56 4.69 10.29
C VAL A 203 -1.23 6.11 10.72
N LYS A 204 -0.87 6.32 11.99
CA LYS A 204 -0.55 7.65 12.53
C LYS A 204 0.88 8.08 12.25
N ASN A 205 1.83 7.14 12.28
CA ASN A 205 3.25 7.44 12.09
C ASN A 205 3.62 7.60 10.60
N VAL A 206 2.92 6.87 9.72
CA VAL A 206 3.19 6.83 8.27
C VAL A 206 1.87 6.98 7.48
N PRO A 207 1.08 8.05 7.71
CA PRO A 207 -0.21 8.21 7.03
C PRO A 207 -0.04 8.33 5.52
N SER A 208 -0.97 7.84 4.73
CA SER A 208 -1.00 8.05 3.28
C SER A 208 -0.97 9.55 2.96
N ASP A 209 -0.13 9.92 2.00
CA ASP A 209 -0.02 11.31 1.54
C ASP A 209 -1.12 11.58 0.50
N PRO A 210 -2.14 12.41 0.82
CA PRO A 210 -3.27 12.63 -0.07
C PRO A 210 -2.88 13.35 -1.37
N ASN A 211 -1.66 13.91 -1.45
CA ASN A 211 -1.14 14.59 -2.63
C ASN A 211 -0.27 13.69 -3.53
N ILE A 212 -0.12 12.41 -3.19
CA ILE A 212 0.50 11.42 -4.07
C ILE A 212 -0.61 10.71 -4.87
N PHE A 213 -0.58 10.88 -6.18
CA PHE A 213 -1.65 10.44 -7.08
C PHE A 213 -1.67 8.92 -7.28
N PHE A 214 -0.53 8.32 -7.62
CA PHE A 214 -0.42 6.88 -7.84
C PHE A 214 1.05 6.47 -7.80
N TYR A 215 1.82 6.96 -8.76
CA TYR A 215 3.19 6.53 -8.93
C TYR A 215 4.14 7.20 -7.95
N GLY A 216 4.97 6.39 -7.29
CA GLY A 216 5.90 6.83 -6.25
C GLY A 216 5.36 6.73 -4.81
N GLU A 217 4.10 6.35 -4.61
CA GLU A 217 3.54 6.14 -3.26
C GLU A 217 4.31 5.08 -2.47
N GLU A 218 4.70 3.98 -3.14
CA GLU A 218 5.34 2.82 -2.52
C GLU A 218 6.71 3.19 -1.93
N ILE A 219 7.57 3.82 -2.74
CA ILE A 219 8.90 4.24 -2.31
C ILE A 219 8.84 5.40 -1.31
N SER A 220 7.91 6.34 -1.49
CA SER A 220 7.66 7.42 -0.53
C SER A 220 7.30 6.84 0.84
N MET A 221 6.36 5.90 0.89
CA MET A 221 5.92 5.25 2.11
C MET A 221 7.04 4.41 2.74
N ALA A 222 7.82 3.69 1.94
CA ALA A 222 8.95 2.90 2.42
C ALA A 222 10.02 3.75 3.12
N VAL A 223 10.40 4.89 2.54
CA VAL A 223 11.35 5.84 3.16
C VAL A 223 10.79 6.43 4.46
N ARG A 224 9.52 6.83 4.44
CA ARG A 224 8.86 7.39 5.63
C ARG A 224 8.75 6.35 6.74
N ALA A 225 8.35 5.12 6.43
CA ALA A 225 8.32 4.02 7.39
C ALA A 225 9.71 3.76 7.97
N PHE A 226 10.73 3.66 7.12
CA PHE A 226 12.10 3.44 7.58
C PHE A 226 12.58 4.55 8.52
N THR A 227 12.40 5.83 8.16
CA THR A 227 12.82 6.96 9.01
C THR A 227 12.04 7.05 10.34
N HIS A 228 10.84 6.44 10.42
CA HIS A 228 10.08 6.25 11.66
C HIS A 228 10.44 4.98 12.45
N GLY A 229 11.50 4.26 12.06
CA GLY A 229 11.97 3.07 12.76
C GLY A 229 11.25 1.77 12.37
N TYR A 230 10.44 1.78 11.29
CA TYR A 230 9.79 0.57 10.79
C TYR A 230 10.65 -0.28 9.88
N ASP A 231 10.37 -1.56 9.93
CA ASP A 231 11.27 -2.58 9.52
C ASP A 231 10.53 -3.52 8.56
N ALA A 232 10.77 -3.35 7.26
CA ALA A 232 10.03 -4.09 6.25
C ALA A 232 10.52 -5.53 6.09
N TYR A 233 9.57 -6.45 5.93
CA TYR A 233 9.79 -7.87 5.73
C TYR A 233 8.85 -8.41 4.65
N THR A 234 9.40 -9.21 3.74
CA THR A 234 8.64 -10.03 2.81
C THR A 234 8.16 -11.29 3.53
N PRO A 235 6.84 -11.59 3.52
CA PRO A 235 6.31 -12.83 4.08
C PRO A 235 6.95 -14.08 3.46
N HIS A 236 7.00 -15.15 4.25
CA HIS A 236 7.57 -16.45 3.83
C HIS A 236 6.49 -17.53 3.63
N THR A 237 5.22 -17.16 3.76
CA THR A 237 4.06 -18.00 3.48
C THR A 237 3.01 -17.18 2.74
N PHE A 238 2.09 -17.86 2.04
CA PHE A 238 0.94 -17.20 1.42
C PHE A 238 0.02 -16.60 2.50
N LEU A 239 -0.40 -15.36 2.27
CA LEU A 239 -1.33 -14.62 3.14
C LEU A 239 -2.55 -14.16 2.34
N LEU A 240 -2.32 -13.70 1.12
CA LEU A 240 -3.34 -13.37 0.15
C LEU A 240 -2.77 -13.45 -1.28
N TRP A 241 -3.65 -13.41 -2.27
CA TRP A 241 -3.36 -13.23 -3.69
C TRP A 241 -3.91 -11.88 -4.17
N HIS A 242 -3.34 -11.35 -5.23
CA HIS A 242 -3.72 -10.08 -5.87
C HIS A 242 -4.00 -10.29 -7.36
N CYS A 243 -5.01 -9.63 -7.93
CA CYS A 243 -5.30 -9.72 -9.37
C CYS A 243 -4.59 -8.61 -10.14
N TYR A 244 -3.51 -8.95 -10.86
CA TYR A 244 -2.78 -7.99 -11.69
C TYR A 244 -3.45 -7.74 -13.05
N GLY A 245 -4.34 -8.63 -13.48
CA GLY A 245 -5.02 -8.60 -14.77
C GLY A 245 -6.18 -7.61 -14.85
N ARG A 246 -5.91 -6.30 -14.94
CA ARG A 246 -6.94 -5.24 -15.06
C ARG A 246 -6.80 -4.37 -16.31
N ARG A 247 -6.47 -4.95 -17.47
CA ARG A 247 -6.23 -4.17 -18.70
C ARG A 247 -7.47 -3.39 -19.14
N ASP A 248 -8.62 -4.05 -19.22
CA ASP A 248 -9.86 -3.51 -19.76
C ASP A 248 -10.81 -2.93 -18.69
N LYS A 249 -10.35 -2.80 -17.44
CA LYS A 249 -11.14 -2.24 -16.35
C LYS A 249 -11.00 -0.70 -16.31
N PRO A 250 -12.05 0.03 -15.88
CA PRO A 250 -11.96 1.47 -15.71
C PRO A 250 -10.78 1.85 -14.79
N LYS A 251 -10.09 2.92 -15.16
CA LYS A 251 -8.98 3.48 -14.41
C LYS A 251 -9.15 4.98 -14.36
N VAL A 252 -8.65 5.59 -13.29
CA VAL A 252 -8.73 7.04 -13.08
C VAL A 252 -8.17 7.84 -14.27
N TRP A 253 -7.13 7.36 -14.97
CA TRP A 253 -6.56 8.05 -16.13
C TRP A 253 -7.43 7.97 -17.40
N TYR A 254 -8.36 7.01 -17.49
CA TYR A 254 -9.33 6.98 -18.57
C TYR A 254 -10.49 7.94 -18.30
N ASP A 255 -10.94 8.05 -17.05
CA ASP A 255 -12.06 8.91 -16.66
C ASP A 255 -11.65 10.38 -16.49
N HIS A 256 -10.48 10.64 -15.90
CA HIS A 256 -9.96 12.00 -15.63
C HIS A 256 -9.09 12.47 -16.79
N ASN A 257 -9.62 12.47 -18.01
CA ASN A 257 -8.89 12.90 -19.21
C ASN A 257 -9.15 14.39 -19.55
N ASN A 258 -8.49 14.91 -20.58
CA ASN A 258 -8.65 16.31 -21.00
C ASN A 258 -10.10 16.64 -21.40
N GLN A 259 -10.78 15.73 -22.08
CA GLN A 259 -12.16 15.94 -22.51
C GLN A 259 -13.10 16.06 -21.31
N ALA A 260 -12.96 15.18 -20.31
CA ALA A 260 -13.74 15.26 -19.08
C ALA A 260 -13.48 16.58 -18.34
N LYS A 261 -12.23 17.06 -18.32
CA LYS A 261 -11.86 18.36 -17.74
C LYS A 261 -12.51 19.52 -18.51
N GLU A 262 -12.44 19.51 -19.85
CA GLU A 262 -13.02 20.55 -20.71
C GLU A 262 -14.54 20.67 -20.55
N LYS A 263 -15.23 19.54 -20.32
CA LYS A 263 -16.66 19.50 -20.01
C LYS A 263 -17.00 19.90 -18.57
N GLY A 264 -16.00 20.08 -17.70
CA GLY A 264 -16.20 20.36 -16.28
C GLY A 264 -16.64 19.16 -15.44
N GLU A 265 -16.54 17.95 -15.98
CA GLU A 265 -16.90 16.69 -15.28
C GLU A 265 -15.88 16.37 -14.17
N VAL A 266 -14.60 16.68 -14.42
CA VAL A 266 -13.50 16.54 -13.45
C VAL A 266 -12.77 17.86 -13.25
N ARG A 267 -12.24 18.10 -12.06
CA ARG A 267 -11.51 19.33 -11.71
C ARG A 267 -10.16 19.44 -12.44
N ARG A 268 -9.47 18.32 -12.64
CA ARG A 268 -8.15 18.22 -13.27
C ARG A 268 -8.07 16.95 -14.08
N ALA A 269 -7.28 16.98 -15.15
CA ALA A 269 -6.88 15.76 -15.83
C ALA A 269 -5.87 15.00 -14.96
N TRP A 270 -5.82 13.67 -15.11
CA TRP A 270 -5.00 12.77 -14.31
C TRP A 270 -3.52 13.14 -14.33
N TRP A 271 -3.01 13.61 -15.48
CA TRP A 271 -1.59 13.94 -15.65
C TRP A 271 -1.19 15.18 -14.85
N GLU A 272 -2.13 16.09 -14.56
CA GLU A 272 -1.86 17.25 -13.69
C GLU A 272 -1.66 16.82 -12.23
N TRP A 273 -2.45 15.83 -11.78
CA TRP A 273 -2.25 15.20 -10.47
C TRP A 273 -0.94 14.42 -10.43
N ASP A 274 -0.66 13.62 -11.47
CA ASP A 274 0.55 12.81 -11.56
C ASP A 274 1.83 13.66 -11.57
N GLN A 275 1.86 14.75 -12.35
CA GLN A 275 3.03 15.64 -12.42
C GLN A 275 3.35 16.31 -11.08
N ALA A 276 2.32 16.80 -10.36
CA ALA A 276 2.49 17.36 -9.02
C ALA A 276 2.96 16.30 -8.02
N SER A 277 2.35 15.12 -8.06
CA SER A 277 2.69 13.95 -7.23
C SER A 277 4.15 13.55 -7.40
N LYS A 278 4.62 13.39 -8.64
CA LYS A 278 6.00 13.00 -8.94
C LYS A 278 7.02 14.03 -8.48
N SER A 279 6.73 15.32 -8.68
CA SER A 279 7.59 16.41 -8.20
C SER A 279 7.73 16.36 -6.67
N ARG A 280 6.62 16.07 -5.97
CA ARG A 280 6.59 15.90 -4.52
C ARG A 280 7.40 14.70 -4.04
N VAL A 281 7.24 13.54 -4.70
CA VAL A 281 8.02 12.33 -4.38
C VAL A 281 9.52 12.57 -4.61
N ALA A 282 9.90 13.20 -5.73
CA ALA A 282 11.28 13.57 -6.00
C ALA A 282 11.87 14.50 -4.93
N ALA A 283 11.11 15.51 -4.49
CA ALA A 283 11.52 16.39 -3.40
C ALA A 283 11.76 15.62 -2.09
N LEU A 284 10.81 14.76 -1.68
CA LEU A 284 10.96 13.92 -0.49
C LEU A 284 12.24 13.07 -0.52
N LEU A 285 12.56 12.46 -1.67
CA LEU A 285 13.67 11.52 -1.81
C LEU A 285 15.04 12.20 -1.98
N THR A 286 15.08 13.49 -2.29
CA THR A 286 16.32 14.23 -2.54
C THR A 286 16.66 15.24 -1.44
N SER A 287 15.65 15.90 -0.85
CA SER A 287 15.83 16.89 0.21
C SER A 287 15.26 16.47 1.56
N GLY A 288 14.47 15.39 1.60
CA GLY A 288 13.75 14.97 2.82
C GLY A 288 12.58 15.87 3.21
N VAL A 289 12.25 16.87 2.40
CA VAL A 289 11.23 17.89 2.70
C VAL A 289 10.31 18.07 1.50
N THR A 290 8.99 18.01 1.75
CA THR A 290 7.98 18.46 0.77
C THR A 290 7.57 19.90 1.08
N SER A 291 6.86 20.54 0.15
CA SER A 291 6.49 21.97 0.21
C SER A 291 5.67 22.40 1.44
N ASP A 292 5.10 21.45 2.17
CA ASP A 292 4.01 21.66 3.13
C ASP A 292 4.19 20.93 4.47
N THR A 293 5.03 19.89 4.56
CA THR A 293 5.10 19.04 5.77
C THR A 293 6.43 18.28 5.87
N LYS A 294 6.90 18.03 7.10
CA LYS A 294 7.99 17.10 7.37
C LYS A 294 7.44 15.67 7.51
N TRP A 295 7.57 14.89 6.45
CA TRP A 295 7.05 13.51 6.38
C TRP A 295 7.99 12.45 6.91
N LEU A 296 9.28 12.77 7.03
CA LEU A 296 10.30 11.83 7.51
C LEU A 296 10.34 11.80 9.03
N GLY A 297 10.53 10.60 9.57
CA GLY A 297 10.75 10.40 11.00
C GLY A 297 12.17 10.80 11.43
N SER A 298 12.45 10.67 12.72
CA SER A 298 13.74 11.01 13.33
C SER A 298 14.51 9.81 13.87
N MET A 299 14.00 8.58 13.70
CA MET A 299 14.63 7.37 14.24
C MET A 299 15.82 6.90 13.39
N ARG A 300 15.74 7.14 12.08
CA ARG A 300 16.81 6.87 11.09
C ARG A 300 16.78 7.95 10.02
N THR A 301 17.90 8.17 9.34
CA THR A 301 18.05 9.23 8.34
C THR A 301 17.64 8.76 6.94
N LEU A 302 17.45 9.71 6.02
CA LEU A 302 17.30 9.42 4.59
C LEU A 302 18.58 8.78 4.01
N GLN A 303 19.75 9.19 4.50
CA GLN A 303 21.03 8.62 4.08
C GLN A 303 21.15 7.15 4.50
N ASP A 304 20.66 6.79 5.68
CA ASP A 304 20.59 5.40 6.15
C ASP A 304 19.68 4.56 5.26
N PHE A 305 18.54 5.12 4.80
CA PHE A 305 17.68 4.43 3.84
C PHE A 305 18.38 4.21 2.50
N CYS A 306 19.07 5.25 1.99
CA CYS A 306 19.85 5.16 0.76
C CYS A 306 20.88 4.03 0.84
N TYR A 307 21.62 3.95 1.95
CA TYR A 307 22.54 2.85 2.20
C TYR A 307 21.83 1.50 2.28
N ALA A 308 20.80 1.39 3.13
CA ALA A 308 20.07 0.14 3.36
C ALA A 308 19.43 -0.40 2.08
N SER A 309 18.93 0.47 1.20
CA SER A 309 18.35 0.08 -0.10
C SER A 309 19.41 -0.11 -1.19
N GLY A 310 20.64 0.35 -0.96
CA GLY A 310 21.69 0.42 -1.96
C GLY A 310 21.38 1.41 -3.09
N LEU A 311 20.53 2.40 -2.86
CA LEU A 311 20.10 3.38 -3.85
C LEU A 311 20.56 4.79 -3.46
N CYS A 312 21.08 5.56 -4.41
CA CYS A 312 21.33 6.99 -4.23
C CYS A 312 20.40 7.79 -5.15
N PHE A 313 19.31 8.35 -4.60
CA PHE A 313 18.31 9.10 -5.37
C PHE A 313 18.88 10.38 -6.01
N LEU A 314 19.84 11.05 -5.34
CA LEU A 314 20.48 12.27 -5.84
C LEU A 314 21.26 12.04 -7.14
N THR A 315 22.04 10.97 -7.20
CA THR A 315 22.88 10.65 -8.36
C THR A 315 22.27 9.59 -9.28
N ARG A 316 21.14 9.00 -8.88
CA ARG A 316 20.46 7.89 -9.57
C ARG A 316 21.38 6.70 -9.84
N ARG A 317 22.28 6.42 -8.89
CA ARG A 317 23.19 5.29 -8.90
C ARG A 317 22.75 4.24 -7.88
N VAL A 318 23.16 2.99 -8.11
CA VAL A 318 22.82 1.85 -7.25
C VAL A 318 24.05 1.04 -6.89
N HIS A 319 24.00 0.33 -5.78
CA HIS A 319 25.05 -0.62 -5.41
C HIS A 319 25.03 -1.81 -6.39
N PRO A 320 26.18 -2.33 -6.87
CA PRO A 320 26.21 -3.39 -7.89
C PRO A 320 25.39 -4.65 -7.54
N ASP A 321 25.33 -5.01 -6.26
CA ASP A 321 24.55 -6.17 -5.78
C ASP A 321 23.03 -5.97 -5.86
N VAL A 322 22.54 -4.73 -5.93
CA VAL A 322 21.12 -4.44 -6.19
C VAL A 322 20.72 -4.94 -7.59
N ILE A 323 21.61 -4.82 -8.57
CA ILE A 323 21.35 -5.27 -9.94
C ILE A 323 21.66 -6.76 -10.10
N SER A 324 22.89 -7.14 -9.73
CA SER A 324 23.46 -8.47 -10.03
C SER A 324 22.88 -9.58 -9.15
N LYS A 325 22.69 -9.30 -7.85
CA LYS A 325 22.18 -10.27 -6.86
C LYS A 325 20.73 -10.00 -6.46
N LYS A 326 20.11 -8.93 -6.98
CA LYS A 326 18.78 -8.47 -6.57
C LYS A 326 18.68 -8.28 -5.06
N CYS A 327 19.76 -7.72 -4.48
CA CYS A 327 19.79 -7.34 -3.08
C CYS A 327 18.74 -6.25 -2.81
N SER A 328 17.98 -6.41 -1.74
CA SER A 328 16.88 -5.50 -1.36
C SER A 328 17.06 -4.90 0.03
N TYR A 329 18.15 -5.24 0.73
CA TYR A 329 18.51 -4.72 2.05
C TYR A 329 20.01 -4.93 2.34
N PHE A 330 20.67 -3.87 2.82
CA PHE A 330 22.01 -3.88 3.41
C PHE A 330 21.88 -3.48 4.88
N ASP A 331 22.61 -4.17 5.77
CA ASP A 331 22.60 -3.85 7.20
C ASP A 331 23.29 -2.51 7.46
N VAL A 332 22.66 -1.65 8.24
CA VAL A 332 23.11 -0.26 8.49
C VAL A 332 24.07 -0.13 9.67
N GLN A 333 24.71 -1.23 10.08
CA GLN A 333 25.72 -1.23 11.15
C GLN A 333 27.11 -0.87 10.58
N ASP A 334 27.82 0.02 11.26
CA ASP A 334 29.21 0.42 10.96
C ASP A 334 29.44 0.88 9.50
N VAL A 335 28.54 1.72 9.00
CA VAL A 335 28.53 2.18 7.61
C VAL A 335 29.63 3.19 7.30
N ASP A 336 30.48 2.86 6.32
CA ASP A 336 31.35 3.82 5.63
C ASP A 336 30.62 4.40 4.40
N TYR A 337 29.98 5.57 4.58
CA TYR A 337 29.19 6.21 3.53
C TYR A 337 30.03 6.70 2.36
N ASP A 338 31.27 7.15 2.60
CA ASP A 338 32.13 7.69 1.54
C ASP A 338 32.58 6.55 0.62
N ASN A 339 33.03 5.43 1.20
CA ASN A 339 33.33 4.23 0.45
C ASN A 339 32.08 3.67 -0.26
N TRP A 340 30.91 3.68 0.38
CA TRP A 340 29.68 3.24 -0.27
C TRP A 340 29.33 4.07 -1.51
N GLN A 341 29.39 5.41 -1.42
CA GLN A 341 29.04 6.30 -2.53
C GLN A 341 29.96 6.16 -3.74
N THR A 342 31.26 5.93 -3.51
CA THR A 342 32.24 5.75 -4.60
C THR A 342 32.00 4.44 -5.39
N ASN A 343 31.51 3.40 -4.72
CA ASN A 343 31.26 2.08 -5.30
C ASN A 343 29.91 1.92 -6.03
N LEU A 344 29.06 2.95 -6.06
CA LEU A 344 27.79 2.88 -6.79
C LEU A 344 28.00 2.81 -8.31
N ILE A 345 27.02 2.35 -9.06
CA ILE A 345 27.07 2.28 -10.53
C ILE A 345 25.79 2.87 -11.13
N THR A 346 25.87 3.32 -12.37
CA THR A 346 24.67 3.67 -13.14
C THR A 346 23.96 2.38 -13.54
N PRO A 347 22.67 2.22 -13.20
CA PRO A 347 21.94 0.97 -13.40
C PRO A 347 21.56 0.65 -14.85
#